data_AF-A0A368F299-F1
#
_entry.id   AF-A0A368F299-F1
#
_cell.length_a   1.000
_cell.length_b   1.000
_cell.length_c   1.000
_cell.angle_alpha   90.00
_cell.angle_beta   90.00
_cell.angle_gamma   90.00
#
_symmetry.space_group_name_H-M   'P 1'
#
loop_
_entity.id
_entity.type
_entity.pdbx_description
1 polymer ?
#
loop_
_entity_poly.entity_id
_entity_poly.type
_entity_poly.pdbx_seq_one_letter_code
_entity_poly.pdbx_strand_id
1 'polypeptide(L)'
;MAPLSCDACTVPSSSMPFIGPPVPEACSPWMRLAIYLATGSGPASVYIPKGTRLTRLPSVIAHSPRLLVTSTSHEPQHMPTHNSLTALNDILLTTPLFVQQYPHYSEEDELIYVPFPFDEDESGEGLFAQHPAVLALSSRIGLNSLCGYIVLLHQKVSRRVMMTNSTSISSYENAMLRGSQKILSCLPPGASYDDYVLLDCLFGIPLFNAALNQTICSRMLSKGILEVDNRTNIQFANKAITDMITELLMKWNCGHIKSSFPSTEPRKSEFVPPVRIICYDPIKKEVYA
;
A
#
# COMPACT_ATOMS: atom_id res chain seq x y z
N MET A 1 -15.83 5.75 5.78
CA MET A 1 -15.08 6.83 5.09
C MET A 1 -13.68 6.31 4.85
N ALA A 2 -13.18 6.40 3.61
CA ALA A 2 -11.80 6.12 3.24
C ALA A 2 -10.86 7.17 3.89
N PRO A 3 -9.53 6.93 4.00
CA PRO A 3 -8.63 7.95 4.51
C PRO A 3 -8.81 9.22 3.68
N LEU A 4 -8.87 10.35 4.39
CA LEU A 4 -9.02 11.68 3.81
C LEU A 4 -7.92 11.86 2.74
N SER A 5 -8.29 12.37 1.56
CA SER A 5 -7.31 12.67 0.50
C SER A 5 -6.15 13.47 1.08
N CYS A 6 -4.95 13.39 0.49
CA CYS A 6 -3.82 14.21 0.92
C CYS A 6 -4.14 15.71 0.94
N ASP A 7 -5.17 16.15 0.19
CA ASP A 7 -5.62 17.54 0.12
C ASP A 7 -6.74 17.91 1.11
N ALA A 8 -7.20 16.97 1.94
CA ALA A 8 -8.29 17.19 2.87
C ALA A 8 -7.81 17.63 4.26
N CYS A 9 -8.49 18.62 4.86
CA CYS A 9 -8.11 19.22 6.14
C CYS A 9 -7.86 18.17 7.24
N THR A 10 -6.75 18.32 7.95
CA THR A 10 -6.45 17.48 9.13
C THR A 10 -7.42 17.79 10.25
N VAL A 11 -8.10 16.78 10.76
CA VAL A 11 -9.01 16.92 11.89
C VAL A 11 -8.31 16.35 13.14
N PRO A 12 -8.44 16.97 14.33
CA PRO A 12 -7.85 16.41 15.55
C PRO A 12 -8.31 14.97 15.79
N SER A 13 -7.38 14.06 16.07
CA SER A 13 -7.67 12.63 16.30
C SER A 13 -8.63 12.39 17.47
N SER A 14 -8.75 13.35 18.39
CA SER A 14 -9.66 13.32 19.54
C SER A 14 -11.10 13.71 19.21
N SER A 15 -11.34 14.39 18.09
CA SER A 15 -12.65 14.99 17.77
C SER A 15 -13.70 13.96 17.35
N MET A 16 -13.34 12.98 16.51
CA MET A 16 -14.22 11.91 16.02
C MET A 16 -13.45 10.61 15.74
N PRO A 17 -14.08 9.43 15.90
CA PRO A 17 -13.48 8.17 15.48
C PRO A 17 -13.50 8.08 13.95
N PHE A 18 -12.31 8.08 13.34
CA PHE A 18 -12.14 7.90 11.91
C PHE A 18 -11.82 6.45 11.59
N ILE A 19 -12.36 5.92 10.50
CA ILE A 19 -11.89 4.65 9.94
C ILE A 19 -10.59 4.95 9.19
N GLY A 20 -9.48 4.57 9.80
CA GLY A 20 -8.14 4.96 9.36
C GLY A 20 -7.72 6.32 9.96
N PRO A 21 -6.41 6.55 10.09
CA PRO A 21 -5.90 7.73 10.78
C PRO A 21 -6.11 9.01 9.94
N PRO A 22 -6.59 10.12 10.53
CA PRO A 22 -6.89 11.36 9.83
C PRO A 22 -5.64 12.24 9.64
N VAL A 23 -4.51 11.63 9.27
CA VAL A 23 -3.21 12.31 9.05
C VAL A 23 -2.79 12.14 7.59
N PRO A 24 -2.25 13.18 6.94
CA PRO A 24 -1.92 13.11 5.51
C PRO A 24 -0.78 12.13 5.22
N GLU A 25 0.08 11.85 6.21
CA GLU A 25 1.14 10.85 6.08
C GLU A 25 0.59 9.44 5.86
N ALA A 26 -0.63 9.15 6.31
CA ALA A 26 -1.29 7.86 6.08
C ALA A 26 -1.63 7.62 4.60
N CYS A 27 -1.75 8.69 3.81
CA CYS A 27 -1.94 8.65 2.36
C CYS A 27 -0.64 8.82 1.58
N SER A 28 0.51 8.82 2.26
CA SER A 28 1.82 9.10 1.67
C SER A 28 2.68 7.83 1.52
N PRO A 29 3.81 7.91 0.79
CA PRO A 29 4.79 6.81 0.73
C PRO A 29 5.28 6.33 2.11
N TRP A 30 5.20 7.18 3.14
CA TRP A 30 5.56 6.79 4.50
C TRP A 30 4.70 5.67 5.04
N MET A 31 3.40 5.66 4.74
CA MET A 31 2.50 4.59 5.17
C MET A 31 2.94 3.24 4.62
N ARG A 32 3.26 3.17 3.32
CA ARG A 32 3.73 1.94 2.66
C ARG A 32 5.07 1.47 3.26
N LEU A 33 6.03 2.37 3.40
CA LEU A 33 7.32 2.04 4.02
C LEU A 33 7.15 1.58 5.48
N ALA A 34 6.22 2.18 6.23
CA ALA A 34 5.95 1.84 7.61
C ALA A 34 5.34 0.44 7.75
N ILE A 35 4.35 0.08 6.94
CA ILE A 35 3.77 -1.27 6.97
C ILE A 35 4.79 -2.32 6.49
N TYR A 36 5.66 -2.00 5.52
CA TYR A 36 6.69 -2.95 5.06
C TYR A 36 7.76 -3.20 6.13
N LEU A 37 8.15 -2.16 6.87
CA LEU A 37 9.08 -2.28 7.99
C LEU A 37 8.44 -3.01 9.17
N ALA A 38 7.18 -2.71 9.49
CA ALA A 38 6.47 -3.32 10.62
C ALA A 38 6.20 -4.82 10.42
N THR A 39 5.95 -5.24 9.17
CA THR A 39 5.66 -6.63 8.82
C THR A 39 6.86 -7.42 8.31
N GLY A 40 7.93 -6.72 7.89
CA GLY A 40 9.05 -7.35 7.20
C GLY A 40 8.64 -7.98 5.86
N SER A 41 7.57 -7.48 5.24
CA SER A 41 7.02 -7.94 3.96
C SER A 41 6.67 -6.75 3.09
N GLY A 42 7.14 -6.78 1.84
CA GLY A 42 6.78 -5.82 0.81
C GLY A 42 7.60 -6.02 -0.46
N PRO A 43 7.21 -5.42 -1.59
CA PRO A 43 8.06 -5.39 -2.77
C PRO A 43 9.24 -4.45 -2.57
N ALA A 44 10.35 -4.73 -3.26
CA ALA A 44 11.46 -3.79 -3.40
C ALA A 44 10.95 -2.42 -3.85
N SER A 45 11.15 -1.39 -3.02
CA SER A 45 10.49 -0.10 -3.20
C SER A 45 11.47 1.05 -3.02
N VAL A 46 11.32 2.13 -3.77
CA VAL A 46 12.16 3.31 -3.73
C VAL A 46 11.31 4.56 -3.85
N TYR A 47 11.42 5.45 -2.86
CA TYR A 47 10.98 6.83 -2.97
C TYR A 47 12.08 7.69 -3.57
N ILE A 48 11.74 8.54 -4.54
CA ILE A 48 12.66 9.46 -5.21
C ILE A 48 12.10 10.89 -5.11
N PRO A 49 12.82 11.83 -4.48
CA PRO A 49 12.38 13.22 -4.38
C PRO A 49 12.25 13.89 -5.75
N LYS A 50 11.28 14.81 -5.85
CA LYS A 50 11.15 15.71 -7.01
C LYS A 50 12.47 16.44 -7.29
N GLY A 51 12.81 16.59 -8.56
CA GLY A 51 14.03 17.25 -9.03
C GLY A 51 15.27 16.35 -9.03
N THR A 52 15.15 15.09 -8.61
CA THR A 52 16.26 14.14 -8.68
C THR A 52 16.50 13.71 -10.12
N ARG A 53 17.76 13.77 -10.58
CA ARG A 53 18.18 13.22 -11.87
C ARG A 53 18.92 11.91 -11.66
N LEU A 54 18.31 10.81 -12.08
CA LEU A 54 18.88 9.48 -12.04
C LEU A 54 19.84 9.26 -13.22
N THR A 55 21.07 8.87 -12.92
CA THR A 55 22.04 8.40 -13.93
C THR A 55 21.92 6.90 -14.18
N ARG A 56 21.40 6.16 -13.19
CA ARG A 56 21.09 4.73 -13.24
C ARG A 56 19.88 4.44 -12.35
N LEU A 57 19.18 3.34 -12.63
CA LEU A 57 18.13 2.86 -11.74
C LEU A 57 18.73 2.38 -10.41
N PRO A 58 18.05 2.64 -9.27
CA PRO A 58 18.44 2.05 -7.98
C PRO A 58 18.51 0.53 -8.07
N SER A 59 19.58 -0.07 -7.53
CA SER A 59 19.86 -1.50 -7.62
C SER A 59 18.73 -2.39 -7.08
N VAL A 60 18.00 -1.90 -6.08
CA VAL A 60 16.84 -2.53 -5.45
C VAL A 60 15.73 -2.84 -6.46
N ILE A 61 15.52 -1.96 -7.44
CA ILE A 61 14.45 -2.10 -8.44
C ILE A 61 14.99 -2.39 -9.85
N ALA A 62 16.30 -2.25 -10.08
CA ALA A 62 16.93 -2.41 -11.40
C ALA A 62 16.77 -3.83 -11.98
N HIS A 63 16.67 -4.84 -11.12
CA HIS A 63 16.50 -6.25 -11.54
C HIS A 63 15.04 -6.62 -11.77
N SER A 64 14.11 -5.75 -11.35
CA SER A 64 12.70 -5.98 -11.59
C SER A 64 12.43 -5.91 -13.09
N PRO A 65 11.59 -6.78 -13.65
CA PRO A 65 11.25 -6.73 -15.07
C PRO A 65 10.21 -5.65 -15.42
N ARG A 66 9.33 -5.30 -14.47
CA ARG A 66 8.36 -4.19 -14.53
C ARG A 66 8.39 -3.41 -13.22
N LEU A 67 7.95 -2.16 -13.27
CA LEU A 67 7.90 -1.25 -12.14
C LEU A 67 6.48 -0.71 -12.02
N LEU A 68 6.00 -0.59 -10.78
CA LEU A 68 4.81 0.18 -10.42
C LEU A 68 5.26 1.56 -9.98
N VAL A 69 4.84 2.59 -10.72
CA VAL A 69 5.24 3.97 -10.47
C VAL A 69 4.03 4.76 -10.00
N THR A 70 4.10 5.20 -8.75
CA THR A 70 3.05 6.01 -8.12
C THR A 70 3.57 7.44 -7.95
N SER A 71 2.81 8.40 -8.48
CA SER A 71 3.03 9.83 -8.22
C SER A 71 1.92 10.35 -7.30
N THR A 72 2.09 11.54 -6.73
CA THR A 72 1.07 12.15 -5.85
C THR A 72 -0.24 12.47 -6.56
N SER A 73 -0.20 12.81 -7.85
CA SER A 73 -1.36 13.39 -8.58
C SER A 73 -1.96 12.47 -9.64
N HIS A 74 -1.31 11.34 -9.94
CA HIS A 74 -1.74 10.43 -10.98
C HIS A 74 -1.86 9.00 -10.45
N GLU A 75 -2.78 8.27 -11.07
CA GLU A 75 -2.96 6.84 -10.85
C GLU A 75 -1.63 6.07 -11.05
N PRO A 76 -1.36 5.01 -10.26
CA PRO A 76 -0.17 4.19 -10.44
C PRO A 76 -0.03 3.65 -11.88
N GLN A 77 1.17 3.75 -12.43
CA GLN A 77 1.49 3.34 -13.80
C GLN A 77 2.44 2.15 -13.81
N HIS A 78 2.13 1.13 -14.62
CA HIS A 78 3.07 0.03 -14.87
C HIS A 78 4.01 0.39 -16.01
N MET A 79 5.32 0.34 -15.76
CA MET A 79 6.34 0.58 -16.79
C MET A 79 7.36 -0.56 -16.84
N PRO A 80 7.83 -0.96 -18.02
CA PRO A 80 8.91 -1.93 -18.12
C PRO A 80 10.25 -1.26 -17.77
N THR A 81 11.13 -2.02 -17.11
CA THR A 81 12.37 -1.48 -16.55
C THR A 81 13.37 -0.97 -17.59
N HIS A 82 13.37 -1.54 -18.81
CA HIS A 82 14.31 -1.15 -19.86
C HIS A 82 14.12 0.30 -20.36
N ASN A 83 12.92 0.87 -20.23
CA ASN A 83 12.61 2.25 -20.63
C ASN A 83 12.38 3.19 -19.43
N SER A 84 12.44 2.67 -18.20
CA SER A 84 11.99 3.42 -17.03
C SER A 84 12.93 4.58 -16.68
N LEU A 85 14.25 4.45 -16.88
CA LEU A 85 15.19 5.50 -16.46
C LEU A 85 14.87 6.88 -17.07
N THR A 86 14.62 6.92 -18.39
CA THR A 86 14.28 8.17 -19.09
C THR A 86 12.91 8.68 -18.64
N ALA A 87 11.91 7.81 -18.60
CA ALA A 87 10.55 8.18 -18.19
C ALA A 87 10.49 8.71 -16.74
N LEU A 88 11.19 8.05 -15.81
CA LEU A 88 11.28 8.49 -14.42
C LEU A 88 11.94 9.86 -14.33
N ASN A 89 13.03 10.10 -15.05
CA ASN A 89 13.70 11.40 -15.07
C ASN A 89 12.78 12.53 -15.56
N ASP A 90 11.96 12.27 -16.58
CA ASP A 90 11.01 13.26 -17.10
C ASP A 90 9.93 13.60 -16.07
N ILE A 91 9.36 12.59 -15.41
CA ILE A 91 8.32 12.79 -14.37
C ILE A 91 8.90 13.46 -13.12
N LEU A 92 10.14 13.15 -12.76
CA LEU A 92 10.83 13.73 -11.59
C LEU A 92 11.05 15.24 -11.74
N LEU A 93 10.97 15.82 -12.93
CA LEU A 93 10.99 17.28 -13.11
C LEU A 93 9.79 17.95 -12.44
N THR A 94 8.63 17.29 -12.43
CA THR A 94 7.36 17.88 -11.96
C THR A 94 6.91 17.36 -10.61
N THR A 95 7.15 16.08 -10.30
CA THR A 95 6.58 15.39 -9.12
C THR A 95 7.55 14.38 -8.50
N PRO A 96 7.47 14.13 -7.18
CA PRO A 96 8.19 13.01 -6.57
C PRO A 96 7.57 11.67 -7.00
N LEU A 97 8.35 10.59 -6.90
CA LEU A 97 7.93 9.26 -7.31
C LEU A 97 8.12 8.23 -6.19
N PHE A 98 7.16 7.32 -6.07
CA PHE A 98 7.31 6.07 -5.35
C PHE A 98 7.29 4.91 -6.35
N VAL A 99 8.41 4.23 -6.48
CA VAL A 99 8.65 3.20 -7.50
C VAL A 99 8.82 1.86 -6.83
N GLN A 100 8.06 0.86 -7.25
CA GLN A 100 8.07 -0.47 -6.66
C GLN A 100 8.32 -1.54 -7.71
N GLN A 101 8.98 -2.62 -7.31
CA GLN A 101 9.08 -3.84 -8.11
C GLN A 101 7.69 -4.40 -8.38
N TYR A 102 7.48 -4.82 -9.62
CA TYR A 102 6.23 -5.40 -10.09
C TYR A 102 6.54 -6.61 -10.99
N PRO A 103 5.81 -7.74 -10.86
CA PRO A 103 6.06 -8.94 -11.65
C PRO A 103 5.75 -8.69 -13.15
N HIS A 104 6.39 -9.48 -14.02
CA HIS A 104 6.33 -9.24 -15.47
C HIS A 104 5.08 -9.80 -16.14
N TYR A 105 4.66 -11.01 -15.75
CA TYR A 105 3.65 -11.82 -16.45
C TYR A 105 2.52 -12.15 -15.49
N SER A 106 1.42 -11.42 -15.49
CA SER A 106 0.18 -11.83 -14.83
C SER A 106 -0.96 -11.09 -15.50
N GLU A 107 -1.64 -11.75 -16.43
CA GLU A 107 -2.77 -11.12 -17.11
C GLU A 107 -4.05 -11.17 -16.26
N GLU A 108 -4.13 -12.06 -15.27
CA GLU A 108 -5.25 -12.19 -14.33
C GLU A 108 -4.72 -12.74 -12.98
N ASP A 109 -5.24 -12.24 -11.84
CA ASP A 109 -4.94 -12.68 -10.45
C ASP A 109 -3.58 -12.28 -9.82
N GLU A 110 -3.13 -11.04 -10.06
CA GLU A 110 -1.89 -10.52 -9.45
C GLU A 110 -2.07 -9.97 -8.02
N LEU A 111 -3.23 -9.37 -7.76
CA LEU A 111 -3.54 -8.72 -6.49
C LEU A 111 -4.62 -9.52 -5.77
N ILE A 112 -4.38 -9.80 -4.49
CA ILE A 112 -5.35 -10.42 -3.60
C ILE A 112 -5.78 -9.41 -2.56
N TYR A 113 -7.08 -9.28 -2.39
CA TYR A 113 -7.69 -8.37 -1.44
C TYR A 113 -8.17 -9.15 -0.22
N VAL A 114 -7.57 -8.88 0.94
CA VAL A 114 -7.94 -9.51 2.21
C VAL A 114 -8.74 -8.51 3.03
N PRO A 115 -10.07 -8.65 3.16
CA PRO A 115 -10.88 -7.74 3.96
C PRO A 115 -10.58 -7.87 5.46
N PHE A 116 -10.66 -6.75 6.17
CA PHE A 116 -10.70 -6.71 7.63
C PHE A 116 -11.87 -5.82 8.09
N PRO A 117 -12.48 -6.06 9.27
CA PRO A 117 -12.09 -7.00 10.34
C PRO A 117 -12.07 -8.49 9.94
N PHE A 118 -11.35 -9.34 10.68
CA PHE A 118 -11.27 -10.80 10.40
C PHE A 118 -12.34 -11.59 11.17
N ASP A 119 -13.06 -12.51 10.55
CA ASP A 119 -14.06 -13.33 11.26
C ASP A 119 -13.38 -14.45 12.09
N GLU A 120 -14.04 -14.98 13.13
CA GLU A 120 -13.46 -16.06 13.96
C GLU A 120 -13.21 -17.34 13.14
N ASP A 121 -14.03 -17.56 12.12
CA ASP A 121 -13.95 -18.67 11.18
C ASP A 121 -12.74 -18.58 10.23
N GLU A 122 -12.03 -17.45 10.17
CA GLU A 122 -10.83 -17.28 9.35
C GLU A 122 -9.55 -17.90 9.97
N SER A 123 -9.75 -18.84 10.89
CA SER A 123 -8.71 -19.61 11.58
C SER A 123 -8.30 -20.91 10.86
N GLY A 124 -8.81 -21.15 9.64
CA GLY A 124 -8.41 -22.30 8.81
C GLY A 124 -7.05 -22.15 8.10
N GLU A 125 -6.26 -23.23 8.08
CA GLU A 125 -5.00 -23.27 7.34
C GLU A 125 -5.20 -22.98 5.84
N GLY A 126 -4.29 -22.19 5.26
CA GLY A 126 -4.32 -21.81 3.86
C GLY A 126 -5.11 -20.53 3.54
N LEU A 127 -5.77 -19.90 4.52
CA LEU A 127 -6.45 -18.63 4.32
C LEU A 127 -5.48 -17.45 4.26
N PHE A 128 -5.73 -16.47 3.39
CA PHE A 128 -4.90 -15.27 3.32
C PHE A 128 -4.97 -14.40 4.58
N ALA A 129 -6.02 -14.54 5.40
CA ALA A 129 -6.10 -13.93 6.72
C ALA A 129 -4.97 -14.41 7.66
N GLN A 130 -4.46 -15.63 7.45
CA GLN A 130 -3.35 -16.21 8.22
C GLN A 130 -1.97 -15.91 7.63
N HIS A 131 -1.89 -15.17 6.54
CA HIS A 131 -0.62 -14.83 5.94
C HIS A 131 0.28 -14.11 6.98
N PRO A 132 1.58 -14.48 7.12
CA PRO A 132 2.43 -13.94 8.18
C PRO A 132 2.48 -12.40 8.23
N ALA A 133 2.51 -11.75 7.06
CA ALA A 133 2.46 -10.29 6.97
C ALA A 133 1.12 -9.70 7.44
N VAL A 134 0.00 -10.38 7.18
CA VAL A 134 -1.34 -9.95 7.60
C VAL A 134 -1.47 -10.05 9.12
N LEU A 135 -1.02 -11.17 9.70
CA LEU A 135 -1.00 -11.37 11.15
C LEU A 135 -0.07 -10.36 11.84
N ALA A 136 1.14 -10.16 11.31
CA ALA A 136 2.08 -9.17 11.82
C ALA A 136 1.46 -7.75 11.78
N LEU A 137 0.82 -7.38 10.67
CA LEU A 137 0.16 -6.08 10.55
C LEU A 137 -1.00 -5.95 11.55
N SER A 138 -1.86 -6.96 11.62
CA SER A 138 -2.99 -7.02 12.55
C SER A 138 -2.56 -6.78 14.00
N SER A 139 -1.46 -7.41 14.43
CA SER A 139 -0.90 -7.25 15.78
C SER A 139 -0.31 -5.85 16.05
N ARG A 140 0.20 -5.17 15.02
CA ARG A 140 0.88 -3.86 15.16
C ARG A 140 -0.10 -2.69 15.17
N ILE A 141 -1.14 -2.74 14.34
CA ILE A 141 -2.04 -1.60 14.12
C ILE A 141 -3.50 -1.87 14.55
N GLY A 142 -3.81 -3.06 15.06
CA GLY A 142 -5.14 -3.36 15.60
C GLY A 142 -6.23 -3.42 14.54
N LEU A 143 -6.01 -4.16 13.45
CA LEU A 143 -6.93 -4.21 12.30
C LEU A 143 -8.36 -4.65 12.64
N ASN A 144 -8.54 -5.45 13.70
CA ASN A 144 -9.86 -5.89 14.17
C ASN A 144 -10.74 -4.74 14.70
N SER A 145 -10.14 -3.62 15.08
CA SER A 145 -10.83 -2.42 15.55
C SER A 145 -11.12 -1.42 14.43
N LEU A 146 -10.63 -1.68 13.22
CA LEU A 146 -10.81 -0.85 12.03
C LEU A 146 -11.53 -1.65 10.95
N CYS A 147 -11.82 -1.02 9.81
CA CYS A 147 -12.32 -1.73 8.65
C CYS A 147 -11.62 -1.26 7.37
N GLY A 148 -11.50 -2.15 6.41
CA GLY A 148 -10.68 -1.95 5.23
C GLY A 148 -10.29 -3.24 4.55
N TYR A 149 -9.24 -3.18 3.75
CA TYR A 149 -8.67 -4.34 3.10
C TYR A 149 -7.16 -4.19 2.92
N ILE A 150 -6.48 -5.33 2.98
CA ILE A 150 -5.06 -5.47 2.67
C ILE A 150 -4.94 -5.90 1.22
N VAL A 151 -3.96 -5.34 0.52
CA VAL A 151 -3.60 -5.74 -0.83
C VAL A 151 -2.32 -6.56 -0.75
N LEU A 152 -2.39 -7.83 -1.15
CA LEU A 152 -1.24 -8.70 -1.32
C LEU A 152 -0.88 -8.79 -2.80
N LEU A 153 0.41 -8.75 -3.12
CA LEU A 153 0.96 -8.87 -4.46
C LEU A 153 1.60 -10.24 -4.64
N HIS A 154 1.22 -10.96 -5.69
CA HIS A 154 1.83 -12.22 -6.08
C HIS A 154 3.19 -11.97 -6.77
N GLN A 155 4.30 -12.29 -6.10
CA GLN A 155 5.65 -12.08 -6.63
C GLN A 155 6.13 -13.20 -7.56
N LYS A 156 5.73 -14.45 -7.32
CA LYS A 156 6.27 -15.62 -8.00
C LYS A 156 5.41 -16.08 -9.17
N VAL A 157 5.53 -15.44 -10.32
CA VAL A 157 5.20 -16.14 -11.57
C VAL A 157 6.41 -16.95 -12.02
N SER A 158 6.48 -18.18 -11.54
CA SER A 158 7.31 -19.21 -12.16
C SER A 158 6.95 -19.29 -13.64
N ARG A 159 7.97 -19.22 -14.49
CA ARG A 159 7.89 -19.32 -15.95
C ARG A 159 7.18 -20.63 -16.35
N ARG A 160 5.86 -20.62 -16.55
CA ARG A 160 5.24 -21.62 -17.44
C ARG A 160 5.60 -21.18 -18.85
N VAL A 161 6.62 -21.80 -19.44
CA VAL A 161 6.87 -21.70 -20.88
C VAL A 161 5.68 -22.39 -21.56
N MET A 162 4.62 -21.65 -21.83
CA MET A 162 3.64 -22.04 -22.82
C MET A 162 4.14 -21.49 -24.16
N MET A 163 4.60 -22.41 -25.02
CA MET A 163 4.69 -22.16 -26.45
C MET A 163 3.25 -21.98 -26.95
N THR A 164 2.84 -20.74 -27.22
CA THR A 164 1.66 -20.49 -28.04
C THR A 164 2.08 -19.62 -29.21
N ASN A 165 1.91 -20.18 -30.40
CA ASN A 165 2.13 -19.48 -31.65
C ASN A 165 1.04 -18.41 -31.79
N SER A 166 1.47 -17.14 -31.89
CA SER A 166 0.86 -16.03 -32.64
C SER A 166 -0.67 -15.84 -32.58
N THR A 167 -1.14 -14.70 -32.07
CA THR A 167 -1.54 -13.50 -32.87
C THR A 167 -2.43 -12.53 -32.07
N SER A 168 -2.24 -11.26 -32.42
CA SER A 168 -3.16 -10.11 -32.28
C SER A 168 -3.11 -9.24 -31.02
N ILE A 169 -2.85 -7.97 -31.33
CA ILE A 169 -2.88 -6.75 -30.55
C ILE A 169 -4.32 -6.42 -30.14
N SER A 170 -4.55 -6.11 -28.86
CA SER A 170 -5.47 -5.03 -28.48
C SER A 170 -4.98 -4.37 -27.20
N SER A 171 -4.16 -3.35 -27.40
CA SER A 171 -3.83 -2.35 -26.40
C SER A 171 -5.08 -1.51 -26.08
N TYR A 172 -5.10 -0.96 -24.86
CA TYR A 172 -6.02 0.09 -24.38
C TYR A 172 -7.45 -0.35 -24.02
N GLU A 173 -7.63 -1.22 -23.02
CA GLU A 173 -8.84 -1.14 -22.20
C GLU A 173 -8.55 -1.49 -20.71
N ASN A 174 -8.80 -0.48 -19.88
CA ASN A 174 -9.31 -0.51 -18.51
C ASN A 174 -8.49 -1.26 -17.42
N ALA A 175 -7.56 -0.55 -16.78
CA ALA A 175 -6.90 -0.99 -15.54
C ALA A 175 -7.86 -1.07 -14.33
N MET A 176 -8.98 -0.33 -14.35
CA MET A 176 -9.97 -0.29 -13.27
C MET A 176 -10.95 -1.49 -13.25
N LEU A 177 -10.95 -2.35 -14.28
CA LEU A 177 -11.88 -3.49 -14.40
C LEU A 177 -11.21 -4.87 -14.30
N ARG A 178 -9.88 -4.94 -14.16
CA ARG A 178 -9.12 -6.21 -14.13
C ARG A 178 -8.77 -6.74 -12.73
N GLY A 179 -9.31 -6.14 -11.68
CA GLY A 179 -9.36 -6.83 -10.39
C GLY A 179 -10.39 -7.94 -10.51
N SER A 180 -9.93 -9.19 -10.62
CA SER A 180 -10.78 -10.37 -10.45
C SER A 180 -11.77 -10.10 -9.32
N GLN A 181 -13.07 -10.08 -9.65
CA GLN A 181 -14.17 -9.88 -8.68
C GLN A 181 -14.20 -11.01 -7.62
N LYS A 182 -13.25 -11.95 -7.66
CA LYS A 182 -13.11 -13.04 -6.73
C LYS A 182 -12.24 -12.59 -5.57
N ILE A 183 -12.87 -12.49 -4.41
CA ILE A 183 -12.16 -12.54 -3.14
C ILE A 183 -11.57 -13.95 -3.03
N LEU A 184 -10.30 -14.10 -3.37
CA LEU A 184 -9.55 -15.32 -3.04
C LEU A 184 -9.36 -15.31 -1.52
N SER A 185 -10.18 -16.09 -0.82
CA SER A 185 -10.05 -16.24 0.64
C SER A 185 -8.89 -17.15 1.02
N CYS A 186 -8.54 -18.10 0.16
CA CYS A 186 -7.53 -19.13 0.40
C CYS A 186 -6.48 -19.20 -0.72
N LEU A 187 -5.30 -19.70 -0.33
CA LEU A 187 -4.18 -19.99 -1.21
C LEU A 187 -4.60 -20.96 -2.33
N PRO A 188 -4.20 -20.68 -3.58
CA PRO A 188 -4.33 -21.65 -4.66
C PRO A 188 -3.59 -22.96 -4.37
N PRO A 189 -4.00 -24.09 -4.99
CA PRO A 189 -3.34 -25.37 -4.79
C PRO A 189 -1.87 -25.29 -5.23
N GLY A 190 -0.95 -25.59 -4.31
CA GLY A 190 0.50 -25.57 -4.56
C GLY A 190 1.15 -24.19 -4.46
N ALA A 191 0.39 -23.14 -4.12
CA ALA A 191 0.94 -21.84 -3.76
C ALA A 191 1.34 -21.80 -2.27
N SER A 192 2.36 -21.00 -1.94
CA SER A 192 2.81 -20.73 -0.58
C SER A 192 2.53 -19.28 -0.21
N TYR A 193 2.43 -18.97 1.10
CA TYR A 193 2.39 -17.58 1.56
C TYR A 193 3.60 -16.78 1.08
N ASP A 194 4.78 -17.40 0.95
CA ASP A 194 6.00 -16.73 0.48
C ASP A 194 5.93 -16.27 -0.99
N ASP A 195 4.90 -16.70 -1.73
CA ASP A 195 4.66 -16.23 -3.09
C ASP A 195 4.01 -14.84 -3.08
N TYR A 196 3.49 -14.39 -1.94
CA TYR A 196 2.75 -13.15 -1.78
C TYR A 196 3.44 -12.20 -0.82
N VAL A 197 3.37 -10.90 -1.12
CA VAL A 197 3.88 -9.86 -0.22
C VAL A 197 2.85 -8.77 0.02
N LEU A 198 2.98 -8.09 1.14
CA LEU A 198 2.16 -6.92 1.45
C LEU A 198 2.45 -5.79 0.47
N LEU A 199 1.46 -5.38 -0.32
CA LEU A 199 1.56 -4.22 -1.22
C LEU A 199 0.98 -2.97 -0.56
N ASP A 200 -0.22 -3.06 0.02
CA ASP A 200 -0.89 -1.90 0.59
C ASP A 200 -1.88 -2.29 1.71
N CYS A 201 -2.26 -1.30 2.53
CA CYS A 201 -3.30 -1.43 3.55
C CYS A 201 -4.23 -0.23 3.47
N LEU A 202 -5.44 -0.46 2.96
CA LEU A 202 -6.42 0.59 2.68
C LEU A 202 -7.55 0.53 3.71
N PHE A 203 -7.83 1.65 4.36
CA PHE A 203 -8.90 1.77 5.33
C PHE A 203 -10.19 2.25 4.67
N GLY A 204 -11.33 1.75 5.13
CA GLY A 204 -12.65 2.10 4.61
C GLY A 204 -13.21 1.10 3.59
N ILE A 205 -14.28 1.53 2.92
CA ILE A 205 -15.09 0.63 2.09
C ILE A 205 -14.79 0.92 0.62
N PRO A 206 -14.37 -0.07 -0.19
CA PRO A 206 -14.09 0.10 -1.60
C PRO A 206 -15.38 0.37 -2.39
N LEU A 207 -15.34 1.32 -3.32
CA LEU A 207 -16.51 1.69 -4.13
C LEU A 207 -16.69 0.80 -5.37
N PHE A 208 -15.59 0.31 -5.95
CA PHE A 208 -15.59 -0.36 -7.26
C PHE A 208 -15.40 -1.88 -7.19
N ASN A 209 -15.47 -2.46 -5.99
CA ASN A 209 -15.45 -3.91 -5.78
C ASN A 209 -16.66 -4.29 -4.91
N ALA A 210 -17.74 -4.72 -5.56
CA ALA A 210 -19.02 -4.98 -4.89
C ALA A 210 -18.92 -6.14 -3.90
N ALA A 211 -18.20 -7.21 -4.26
CA ALA A 211 -18.00 -8.35 -3.36
C ALA A 211 -17.23 -7.93 -2.10
N LEU A 212 -16.09 -7.25 -2.27
CA LEU A 212 -15.24 -6.81 -1.16
C LEU A 212 -15.97 -5.80 -0.26
N ASN A 213 -16.73 -4.88 -0.87
CA ASN A 213 -17.59 -3.93 -0.17
C ASN A 213 -18.61 -4.67 0.70
N GLN A 214 -19.36 -5.60 0.12
CA GLN A 214 -20.38 -6.38 0.84
C GLN A 214 -19.78 -7.15 2.01
N THR A 215 -18.61 -7.79 1.84
CA THR A 215 -17.90 -8.48 2.92
C THR A 215 -17.51 -7.52 4.03
N ILE A 216 -16.85 -6.40 3.71
CA ILE A 216 -16.42 -5.41 4.72
C ILE A 216 -17.62 -4.84 5.48
N CYS A 217 -18.69 -4.45 4.77
CA CYS A 217 -19.90 -3.94 5.41
C CYS A 217 -20.56 -4.97 6.34
N SER A 218 -20.64 -6.23 5.91
CA SER A 218 -21.20 -7.30 6.74
C SER A 218 -20.40 -7.50 8.02
N ARG A 219 -19.06 -7.51 7.92
CA ARG A 219 -18.16 -7.65 9.08
C ARG A 219 -18.16 -6.43 10.00
N MET A 220 -18.30 -5.23 9.42
CA MET A 220 -18.39 -3.99 10.19
C MET A 220 -19.66 -3.97 11.04
N LEU A 221 -20.78 -4.48 10.50
CA LEU A 221 -22.05 -4.61 11.23
C LEU A 221 -21.99 -5.71 12.28
N SER A 222 -21.48 -6.90 11.93
CA SER A 222 -21.44 -8.03 12.87
C SER A 222 -20.57 -7.75 14.10
N LYS A 223 -19.51 -6.96 13.94
CA LYS A 223 -18.61 -6.59 15.03
C LYS A 223 -18.92 -5.26 15.72
N GLY A 224 -19.98 -4.56 15.31
CA GLY A 224 -20.36 -3.28 15.91
C GLY A 224 -19.22 -2.25 15.89
N ILE A 225 -18.40 -2.19 14.84
CA ILE A 225 -17.17 -1.34 14.82
C ILE A 225 -17.50 0.13 15.10
N LEU A 226 -18.65 0.60 14.62
CA LEU A 226 -19.10 1.99 14.77
C LEU A 226 -19.93 2.24 16.05
N GLU A 227 -20.07 1.25 16.92
CA GLU A 227 -20.74 1.42 18.21
C GLU A 227 -19.90 2.29 19.15
N VAL A 228 -20.58 2.98 20.08
CA VAL A 228 -19.95 3.92 21.01
C VAL A 228 -18.89 3.24 21.87
N ASP A 229 -19.12 1.98 22.23
CA ASP A 229 -18.20 1.19 23.07
C ASP A 229 -16.89 0.86 22.35
N ASN A 230 -16.88 0.83 21.01
CA ASN A 230 -15.70 0.57 20.19
C ASN A 230 -14.93 1.84 19.77
N ARG A 231 -15.42 3.03 20.15
CA ARG A 231 -14.79 4.32 19.80
C ARG A 231 -13.36 4.42 20.28
N THR A 232 -13.07 3.96 21.49
CA THR A 232 -11.72 3.98 22.08
C THR A 232 -10.79 3.05 21.31
N ASN A 233 -11.26 1.87 20.92
CA ASN A 233 -10.50 0.90 20.13
C ASN A 233 -10.05 1.48 18.77
N ILE A 234 -10.95 2.18 18.07
CA ILE A 234 -10.62 2.91 16.83
C ILE A 234 -9.55 3.97 17.07
N GLN A 235 -9.66 4.74 18.16
CA GLN A 235 -8.68 5.78 18.49
C GLN A 235 -7.30 5.20 18.81
N PHE A 236 -7.24 4.09 19.55
CA PHE A 236 -5.99 3.39 19.82
C PHE A 236 -5.35 2.82 18.55
N ALA A 237 -6.14 2.21 17.66
CA ALA A 237 -5.66 1.68 16.39
C ALA A 237 -5.10 2.79 15.48
N ASN A 238 -5.83 3.90 15.32
CA ASN A 238 -5.35 5.06 14.56
C ASN A 238 -4.09 5.69 15.15
N LYS A 239 -4.00 5.74 16.48
CA LYS A 239 -2.80 6.21 17.18
C LYS A 239 -1.60 5.30 16.89
N ALA A 240 -1.78 3.98 16.94
CA ALA A 240 -0.71 3.03 16.63
C ALA A 240 -0.18 3.22 15.20
N ILE A 241 -1.06 3.43 14.21
CA ILE A 241 -0.65 3.71 12.83
C ILE A 241 0.12 5.04 12.74
N THR A 242 -0.38 6.08 13.40
CA THR A 242 0.26 7.40 13.39
C THR A 242 1.65 7.37 14.05
N ASP A 243 1.77 6.68 15.19
CA ASP A 243 3.03 6.53 15.91
C ASP A 243 4.06 5.74 15.06
N MET A 244 3.63 4.66 14.40
CA MET A 244 4.46 3.86 13.49
C MET A 244 4.99 4.69 12.30
N ILE A 245 4.14 5.50 11.66
CA ILE A 245 4.56 6.38 10.57
C ILE A 245 5.51 7.46 11.08
N THR A 246 5.20 8.05 12.25
CA THR A 246 5.99 9.12 12.85
C THR A 246 7.39 8.64 13.21
N GLU A 247 7.53 7.42 13.76
CA GLU A 247 8.84 6.83 14.07
C GLU A 247 9.71 6.75 12.81
N LEU A 248 9.15 6.27 11.70
CA LEU A 248 9.86 6.15 10.43
C LEU A 248 10.23 7.53 9.86
N LEU A 249 9.31 8.49 9.89
CA LEU A 249 9.55 9.87 9.46
C LEU A 249 10.68 10.51 10.28
N MET A 250 10.64 10.40 11.61
CA MET A 250 11.66 10.95 12.51
C MET A 250 13.04 10.35 12.21
N LYS A 251 13.10 9.05 11.95
CA LYS A 251 14.35 8.32 11.65
C LYS A 251 14.97 8.73 10.32
N TRP A 252 14.15 8.84 9.27
CA TRP A 252 14.67 8.97 7.90
C TRP A 252 14.60 10.37 7.30
N ASN A 253 13.89 11.30 7.94
CA ASN A 253 13.77 12.68 7.46
C ASN A 253 14.73 13.68 8.12
N CYS A 254 15.79 13.21 8.81
CA CYS A 254 16.85 14.05 9.40
C CYS A 254 16.34 15.24 10.23
N GLY A 255 15.30 15.04 11.03
CA GLY A 255 14.72 16.09 11.86
C GLY A 255 13.85 17.11 11.11
N HIS A 256 13.69 16.99 9.79
CA HIS A 256 12.69 17.73 9.03
C HIS A 256 11.32 17.10 9.25
N ILE A 257 10.66 17.50 10.32
CA ILE A 257 9.35 16.98 10.75
C ILE A 257 8.25 18.02 10.62
N LYS A 258 8.57 19.20 10.08
CA LYS A 258 7.68 20.32 9.83
C LYS A 258 7.96 20.90 8.45
N SER A 259 6.92 21.37 7.78
CA SER A 259 7.08 22.20 6.58
C SER A 259 7.95 23.41 6.92
N SER A 260 8.91 23.73 6.05
CA SER A 260 9.81 24.87 6.21
C SER A 260 9.12 26.23 6.04
N PHE A 261 7.86 26.25 5.58
CA PHE A 261 7.10 27.47 5.36
C PHE A 261 6.09 27.68 6.50
N PRO A 262 6.22 28.76 7.31
CA PRO A 262 5.18 29.13 8.25
C PRO A 262 3.95 29.60 7.49
N SER A 263 2.90 28.79 7.44
CA SER A 263 1.61 29.18 6.86
C SER A 263 0.76 29.89 7.92
N THR A 264 0.24 31.06 7.57
CA THR A 264 -0.80 31.81 8.32
C THR A 264 -2.21 31.28 8.05
N GLU A 265 -2.38 30.36 7.10
CA GLU A 265 -3.66 29.69 6.80
C GLU A 265 -3.83 28.44 7.69
N PRO A 266 -5.07 28.01 8.01
CA PRO A 266 -5.29 26.71 8.63
C PRO A 266 -4.57 25.64 7.80
N ARG A 267 -3.73 24.82 8.46
CA ARG A 267 -2.88 23.80 7.81
C ARG A 267 -3.62 23.16 6.63
N LYS A 268 -3.22 23.50 5.41
CA LYS A 268 -3.34 22.56 4.29
C LYS A 268 -2.60 21.30 4.75
N SER A 269 -3.23 20.15 4.56
CA SER A 269 -2.78 18.84 5.01
C SER A 269 -1.57 18.35 4.21
N GLU A 270 -0.50 19.14 4.16
CA GLU A 270 0.71 18.78 3.46
C GLU A 270 1.49 17.80 4.34
N PHE A 271 1.56 16.54 3.91
CA PHE A 271 2.49 15.59 4.51
C PHE A 271 3.92 16.06 4.27
N VAL A 272 4.84 15.75 5.18
CA VAL A 272 6.26 16.06 4.96
C VAL A 272 6.85 14.99 4.05
N PRO A 273 7.21 15.26 2.78
CA PRO A 273 7.80 14.23 1.92
C PRO A 273 9.21 13.85 2.40
N PRO A 274 9.67 12.62 2.08
CA PRO A 274 11.07 12.30 2.25
C PRO A 274 11.97 13.27 1.48
N VAL A 275 13.00 13.79 2.14
CA VAL A 275 13.93 14.76 1.55
C VAL A 275 15.07 14.12 0.76
N ARG A 276 15.15 12.79 0.76
CA ARG A 276 16.20 11.98 0.12
C ARG A 276 15.59 10.75 -0.52
N ILE A 277 16.38 10.07 -1.34
CA ILE A 277 15.99 8.75 -1.84
C ILE A 277 15.87 7.83 -0.63
N ILE A 278 14.77 7.09 -0.52
CA ILE A 278 14.57 6.09 0.53
C ILE A 278 14.22 4.78 -0.14
N CYS A 279 14.91 3.71 0.22
CA CYS A 279 14.71 2.37 -0.30
C CYS A 279 14.17 1.44 0.78
N TYR A 280 13.33 0.49 0.39
CA TYR A 280 13.01 -0.71 1.16
C TYR A 280 13.59 -1.92 0.46
N ASP A 281 14.45 -2.66 1.16
CA ASP A 281 15.03 -3.93 0.69
C ASP A 281 14.28 -5.10 1.31
N PRO A 282 13.56 -5.91 0.51
CA PRO A 282 12.75 -7.01 1.00
C PRO A 282 13.59 -8.20 1.50
N ILE A 283 14.85 -8.31 1.07
CA ILE A 283 15.76 -9.39 1.49
C ILE A 283 16.27 -9.08 2.90
N LYS A 284 16.70 -7.83 3.13
CA LYS A 284 17.17 -7.37 4.43
C LYS A 284 16.03 -7.01 5.38
N LYS A 285 14.83 -6.77 4.86
CA LYS A 285 13.64 -6.27 5.58
C LYS A 285 13.89 -4.94 6.26
N GLU A 286 14.65 -4.06 5.60
CA GLU A 286 15.10 -2.79 6.14
C GLU A 286 14.77 -1.64 5.20
N VAL A 287 14.48 -0.49 5.81
CA VAL A 287 14.42 0.81 5.13
C VAL A 287 15.79 1.47 5.28
N TYR A 288 16.29 2.09 4.22
CA TYR A 288 17.52 2.87 4.24
C TYR A 288 17.47 4.01 3.22
N ALA A 289 18.44 4.92 3.28
CA ALA A 289 18.54 6.07 2.38
C ALA A 289 19.89 6.14 1.67
#